data_AF-A0A4Q0Q627-F1
#
_entry.id   AF-A0A4Q0Q627-F1
#
_cell.length_a   1.000
_cell.length_b   1.000
_cell.length_c   1.000
_cell.angle_alpha   90.00
_cell.angle_beta   90.00
_cell.angle_gamma   90.00
#
_symmetry.space_group_name_H-M   'P 1'
#
loop_
_entity.id
_entity.type
_entity.pdbx_description
1 polymer ?
#
loop_
_entity_poly.entity_id
_entity_poly.type
_entity_poly.pdbx_seq_one_letter_code
_entity_poly.pdbx_strand_id
1 'polypeptide(L)'
;MQPMNEVPFETTLAEYVEEMLDSCTRCGKCVEACPSVEPAGILGTKSEDIIGGILELVSTGNGPEASRKWAQSCMQSGACIKACDYGVNPRFLLSMARLGIAKSDNELAARRRQGVERYRDGSHGVTVLSRLQLDTDVLERLGQKSASVSAPVEAPDFVFYTGCNVLKTPHIVLLALDIMDALGISYQVMGGPSHCCGILQLKSGDAEMAGRMGSSTMEKLSHSNSGQVISWCPSCYVQYTETILPTVERQRGSRPFEMSPFMRFLGDRLAQLKPHLQRRVEMRVALHKHPGVAGVVEAAAEILKMVPGIELVDLNQPAVGLQSVNVGVLPKLKRELQLMELEAARDAGVDALVAVYHSDHRELCAHERDWPFRIINILEVVGESMGLHRHDRYKELKIMQDADQIVADCRNLIEKHSLDPSNARDVVIKVLLGDQPLPLKAGTLPVQRAGPLAPS
;
A
#
# COMPACT_ATOMS: atom_id res chain seq x y z
N MET A 1 -30.76 -26.17 -1.41
CA MET A 1 -31.12 -24.93 -2.14
C MET A 1 -30.23 -24.85 -3.36
N GLN A 2 -30.82 -24.77 -4.55
CA GLN A 2 -30.06 -24.44 -5.76
C GLN A 2 -29.40 -23.07 -5.55
N PRO A 3 -28.16 -22.83 -6.03
CA PRO A 3 -27.61 -21.48 -6.00
C PRO A 3 -28.53 -20.62 -6.86
N MET A 4 -29.08 -19.55 -6.29
CA MET A 4 -29.62 -18.45 -7.09
C MET A 4 -28.57 -18.11 -8.12
N ASN A 5 -28.97 -17.94 -9.39
CA ASN A 5 -28.11 -17.41 -10.44
C ASN A 5 -27.54 -16.06 -9.98
N GLU A 6 -26.40 -16.08 -9.29
CA GLU A 6 -25.70 -14.86 -8.92
C GLU A 6 -25.25 -14.20 -10.21
N VAL A 7 -25.71 -12.98 -10.43
CA VAL A 7 -25.27 -12.13 -11.55
C VAL A 7 -23.74 -12.08 -11.53
N PRO A 8 -23.03 -12.31 -12.65
CA PRO A 8 -21.59 -12.28 -12.66
C PRO A 8 -21.03 -10.97 -12.14
N PHE A 9 -19.91 -11.02 -11.40
CA PHE A 9 -19.27 -9.83 -10.82
C PHE A 9 -19.05 -8.71 -11.86
N GLU A 10 -18.61 -9.08 -13.07
CA GLU A 10 -18.35 -8.11 -14.14
C GLU A 10 -19.63 -7.40 -14.62
N THR A 11 -20.78 -8.09 -14.61
CA THR A 11 -22.08 -7.51 -14.96
C THR A 11 -22.51 -6.50 -13.90
N THR A 12 -22.47 -6.86 -12.62
CA THR A 12 -22.81 -5.93 -11.53
C THR A 12 -21.81 -4.77 -11.43
N LEU A 13 -20.55 -5.00 -11.76
CA LEU A 13 -19.57 -3.91 -11.87
C LEU A 13 -19.95 -2.94 -13.00
N ALA A 14 -20.42 -3.45 -14.15
CA ALA A 14 -20.88 -2.60 -15.24
C ALA A 14 -22.09 -1.74 -14.85
N GLU A 15 -23.06 -2.31 -14.12
CA GLU A 15 -24.21 -1.56 -13.57
C GLU A 15 -23.74 -0.45 -12.62
N TYR A 16 -22.81 -0.75 -11.70
CA TYR A 16 -22.22 0.27 -10.82
C TYR A 16 -21.50 1.36 -11.61
N VAL A 17 -20.82 1.00 -12.70
CA VAL A 17 -20.18 1.98 -13.59
C VAL A 17 -21.21 2.88 -14.25
N GLU A 18 -22.31 2.33 -14.78
CA GLU A 18 -23.39 3.10 -15.39
C GLU A 18 -23.99 4.13 -14.41
N GLU A 19 -24.24 3.75 -13.16
CA GLU A 19 -24.71 4.70 -12.12
C GLU A 19 -23.75 5.90 -11.95
N MET A 20 -22.43 5.65 -11.99
CA MET A 20 -21.41 6.70 -11.88
C MET A 20 -21.34 7.58 -13.13
N LEU A 21 -21.57 7.00 -14.32
CA LEU A 21 -21.61 7.75 -15.58
C LEU A 21 -22.83 8.67 -15.64
N ASP A 22 -24.02 8.16 -15.26
CA ASP A 22 -25.28 8.91 -15.25
C ASP A 22 -25.27 10.07 -14.26
N SER A 23 -24.58 9.89 -13.13
CA SER A 23 -24.42 10.93 -12.11
C SER A 23 -23.42 12.03 -12.51
N CYS A 24 -22.60 11.82 -13.55
CA CYS A 24 -21.54 12.74 -13.92
C CYS A 24 -22.05 13.93 -14.75
N THR A 25 -21.91 15.14 -14.21
CA THR A 25 -22.30 16.40 -14.89
C THR A 25 -21.27 16.95 -15.87
N ARG A 26 -20.11 16.28 -16.02
CA ARG A 26 -18.98 16.70 -16.88
C ARG A 26 -18.40 18.09 -16.56
N CYS A 27 -18.62 18.62 -15.36
CA CYS A 27 -18.19 19.97 -14.96
C CYS A 27 -16.67 20.19 -14.81
N GLY A 28 -15.83 19.17 -14.99
CA GLY A 28 -14.37 19.34 -14.99
C GLY A 28 -13.68 19.53 -13.63
N LYS A 29 -14.37 19.85 -12.53
CA LYS A 29 -13.77 20.10 -11.19
C LYS A 29 -12.82 19.01 -10.70
N CYS A 30 -13.12 17.75 -11.03
CA CYS A 30 -12.28 16.60 -10.68
C CYS A 30 -10.90 16.63 -11.37
N VAL A 31 -10.82 17.19 -12.57
CA VAL A 31 -9.58 17.42 -13.32
C VAL A 31 -8.82 18.59 -12.72
N GLU A 32 -9.50 19.72 -12.47
CA GLU A 32 -8.91 20.93 -11.88
C GLU A 32 -8.23 20.66 -10.53
N ALA A 33 -8.85 19.84 -9.68
CA ALA A 33 -8.31 19.48 -8.38
C ALA A 33 -7.21 18.41 -8.43
N CYS A 34 -6.90 17.83 -9.60
CA CYS A 34 -6.06 16.65 -9.69
C CYS A 34 -4.56 17.00 -9.81
N PRO A 35 -3.71 16.57 -8.85
CA PRO A 35 -2.28 16.92 -8.85
C PRO A 35 -1.48 16.23 -9.97
N SER A 36 -2.09 15.33 -10.75
CA SER A 36 -1.41 14.70 -11.88
C SER A 36 -1.57 15.45 -13.20
N VAL A 37 -2.44 16.46 -13.30
CA VAL A 37 -2.77 17.14 -14.58
C VAL A 37 -1.58 17.92 -15.15
N GLU A 38 -0.94 18.74 -14.33
CA GLU A 38 0.28 19.46 -14.69
C GLU A 38 1.43 18.53 -15.08
N PRO A 39 1.88 17.61 -14.22
CA PRO A 39 3.01 16.73 -14.54
C PRO A 39 2.71 15.74 -15.67
N ALA A 40 1.45 15.45 -15.98
CA ALA A 40 1.06 14.67 -17.16
C ALA A 40 1.07 15.47 -18.47
N GLY A 41 1.29 16.79 -18.40
CA GLY A 41 1.36 17.66 -19.58
C GLY A 41 0.01 17.89 -20.26
N ILE A 42 -1.08 17.94 -19.49
CA ILE A 42 -2.45 18.07 -20.01
C ILE A 42 -3.19 19.34 -19.55
N LEU A 43 -2.50 20.30 -18.92
CA LEU A 43 -3.08 21.60 -18.51
C LEU A 43 -3.66 22.43 -19.67
N GLY A 44 -3.18 22.23 -20.90
CA GLY A 44 -3.63 22.97 -22.08
C GLY A 44 -4.98 22.51 -22.65
N THR A 45 -5.56 21.42 -22.13
CA THR A 45 -6.86 20.89 -22.55
C THR A 45 -7.92 21.25 -21.53
N LYS A 46 -9.13 21.63 -21.98
CA LYS A 46 -10.22 22.00 -21.06
C LYS A 46 -10.60 20.82 -20.17
N SER A 47 -10.86 21.11 -18.90
CA SER A 47 -11.21 20.12 -17.88
C SER A 47 -12.46 19.31 -18.26
N GLU A 48 -13.44 19.96 -18.88
CA GLU A 48 -14.69 19.36 -19.37
C GLU A 48 -14.44 18.36 -20.50
N ASP A 49 -13.52 18.68 -21.42
CA ASP A 49 -13.15 17.78 -22.52
C ASP A 49 -12.39 16.56 -21.97
N ILE A 50 -11.50 16.76 -20.99
CA ILE A 50 -10.76 15.67 -20.35
C ILE A 50 -11.71 14.70 -19.65
N ILE A 51 -12.62 15.19 -18.80
CA ILE A 51 -13.60 14.32 -18.10
C ILE A 51 -14.58 13.70 -19.08
N GLY A 52 -15.05 14.42 -20.10
CA GLY A 52 -15.89 13.88 -21.17
C GLY A 52 -15.24 12.66 -21.83
N GLY A 53 -13.97 12.78 -22.20
CA GLY A 53 -13.21 11.67 -22.76
C GLY A 53 -12.94 10.52 -21.78
N ILE A 54 -12.91 10.74 -20.46
CA ILE A 54 -12.88 9.63 -19.48
C ILE A 54 -14.18 8.84 -19.53
N LEU A 55 -15.33 9.49 -19.61
CA LEU A 55 -16.61 8.79 -19.74
C LEU A 55 -16.64 7.94 -21.01
N GLU A 56 -16.14 8.46 -22.14
CA GLU A 56 -16.00 7.70 -23.39
C GLU A 56 -15.06 6.49 -23.24
N LEU A 57 -13.91 6.66 -22.58
CA LEU A 57 -12.96 5.57 -22.32
C LEU A 57 -13.55 4.48 -21.43
N VAL A 58 -14.37 4.85 -20.45
CA VAL A 58 -15.08 3.90 -19.59
C VAL A 58 -16.09 3.09 -20.39
N SER A 59 -16.87 3.73 -21.26
CA SER A 59 -17.92 3.06 -22.05
C SER A 59 -17.39 2.25 -23.22
N THR A 60 -16.36 2.74 -23.92
CA THR A 60 -15.94 2.19 -25.22
C THR A 60 -14.49 1.69 -25.25
N GLY A 61 -13.71 1.98 -24.20
CA GLY A 61 -12.26 1.79 -24.20
C GLY A 61 -11.48 2.75 -25.11
N ASN A 62 -12.19 3.64 -25.82
CA ASN A 62 -11.63 4.60 -26.75
C ASN A 62 -11.99 6.03 -26.35
N GLY A 63 -11.08 6.97 -26.62
CA GLY A 63 -11.27 8.36 -26.27
C GLY A 63 -10.02 9.20 -26.52
N PRO A 64 -10.12 10.53 -26.31
CA PRO A 64 -9.05 11.49 -26.59
C PRO A 64 -7.75 11.22 -25.83
N GLU A 65 -6.64 11.60 -26.44
CA GLU A 65 -5.29 11.37 -25.88
C GLU A 65 -5.09 12.05 -24.50
N ALA A 66 -5.63 13.25 -24.31
CA ALA A 66 -5.54 13.95 -23.02
C ALA A 66 -6.22 13.15 -21.89
N SER A 67 -7.37 12.53 -22.17
CA SER A 67 -8.11 11.70 -21.21
C SER A 67 -7.38 10.36 -20.95
N ARG A 68 -6.81 9.74 -22.00
CA ARG A 68 -5.97 8.54 -21.85
C ARG A 68 -4.76 8.84 -20.95
N LYS A 69 -4.06 9.95 -21.18
CA LYS A 69 -2.94 10.41 -20.35
C LYS A 69 -3.36 10.67 -18.91
N TRP A 70 -4.52 11.30 -18.68
CA TRP A 70 -5.02 11.52 -17.33
C TRP A 70 -5.26 10.20 -16.58
N ALA A 71 -5.93 9.24 -17.22
CA ALA A 71 -6.16 7.91 -16.65
C ALA A 71 -4.86 7.18 -16.32
N GLN A 72 -3.88 7.20 -17.23
CA GLN A 72 -2.60 6.53 -17.06
C GLN A 72 -1.71 7.20 -15.99
N SER A 73 -1.84 8.52 -15.81
CA SER A 73 -1.06 9.32 -14.85
C SER A 73 -1.69 9.37 -13.45
N CYS A 74 -2.79 8.67 -13.21
CA CYS A 74 -3.48 8.67 -11.92
C CYS A 74 -2.61 8.06 -10.81
N MET A 75 -2.16 8.92 -9.89
CA MET A 75 -1.41 8.53 -8.67
C MET A 75 -2.33 8.07 -7.52
N GLN A 76 -3.64 7.97 -7.75
CA GLN A 76 -4.66 7.64 -6.75
C GLN A 76 -4.73 8.58 -5.54
N SER A 77 -4.41 9.87 -5.71
CA SER A 77 -4.42 10.88 -4.64
C SER A 77 -5.79 11.15 -3.99
N GLY A 78 -6.89 10.78 -4.65
CA GLY A 78 -8.24 10.99 -4.13
C GLY A 78 -8.71 12.46 -4.10
N ALA A 79 -7.90 13.42 -4.53
CA ALA A 79 -8.27 14.85 -4.55
C ALA A 79 -9.54 15.11 -5.38
N CYS A 80 -9.69 14.39 -6.49
CA CYS A 80 -10.87 14.44 -7.34
C CYS A 80 -12.17 14.00 -6.65
N ILE A 81 -12.12 13.13 -5.63
CA ILE A 81 -13.30 12.66 -4.90
C ILE A 81 -13.88 13.81 -4.08
N LYS A 82 -13.02 14.55 -3.35
CA LYS A 82 -13.43 15.71 -2.56
C LYS A 82 -13.99 16.85 -3.41
N ALA A 83 -13.55 16.95 -4.66
CA ALA A 83 -13.98 18.00 -5.59
C ALA A 83 -15.32 17.70 -6.29
N CYS A 84 -15.88 16.50 -6.12
CA CYS A 84 -17.13 16.12 -6.77
C CYS A 84 -18.34 16.37 -5.85
N ASP A 85 -19.24 17.26 -6.26
CA ASP A 85 -20.47 17.58 -5.53
C ASP A 85 -21.65 16.63 -5.84
N TYR A 86 -21.45 15.67 -6.75
CA TYR A 86 -22.53 14.84 -7.32
C TYR A 86 -22.42 13.36 -6.93
N GLY A 87 -21.59 13.02 -5.95
CA GLY A 87 -21.44 11.64 -5.47
C GLY A 87 -20.72 10.68 -6.43
N VAL A 88 -20.22 11.16 -7.57
CA VAL A 88 -19.35 10.39 -8.46
C VAL A 88 -17.99 10.22 -7.79
N ASN A 89 -17.40 9.03 -7.90
CA ASN A 89 -16.00 8.81 -7.54
C ASN A 89 -15.11 8.87 -8.80
N PRO A 90 -14.42 9.99 -9.09
CA PRO A 90 -13.62 10.10 -10.30
C PRO A 90 -12.36 9.22 -10.25
N ARG A 91 -11.84 8.89 -9.06
CA ARG A 91 -10.73 7.94 -8.92
C ARG A 91 -11.15 6.54 -9.38
N PHE A 92 -12.35 6.12 -9.01
CA PHE A 92 -12.95 4.88 -9.52
C PHE A 92 -13.12 4.94 -11.04
N LEU A 93 -13.68 6.03 -11.59
CA LEU A 93 -13.81 6.20 -13.05
C LEU A 93 -12.47 6.15 -13.78
N LEU A 94 -11.39 6.72 -13.23
CA LEU A 94 -10.04 6.60 -13.82
C LEU A 94 -9.54 5.14 -13.82
N SER A 95 -9.87 4.36 -12.78
CA SER A 95 -9.58 2.93 -12.75
C SER A 95 -10.36 2.17 -13.83
N MET A 96 -11.64 2.51 -14.01
CA MET A 96 -12.50 1.91 -15.03
C MET A 96 -12.10 2.34 -16.45
N ALA A 97 -11.62 3.57 -16.65
CA ALA A 97 -11.07 4.02 -17.92
C ALA A 97 -9.82 3.22 -18.28
N ARG A 98 -8.92 2.94 -17.31
CA ARG A 98 -7.76 2.06 -17.54
C ARG A 98 -8.18 0.62 -17.86
N LEU A 99 -9.25 0.13 -17.23
CA LEU A 99 -9.84 -1.17 -17.54
C LEU A 99 -10.36 -1.20 -18.98
N GLY A 100 -11.11 -0.17 -19.40
CA GLY A 100 -11.62 0.01 -20.76
C GLY A 100 -10.51 0.08 -21.81
N ILE A 101 -9.47 0.89 -21.55
CA ILE A 101 -8.26 0.97 -22.39
C ILE A 101 -7.63 -0.41 -22.54
N ALA A 102 -7.39 -1.12 -21.43
CA ALA A 102 -6.77 -2.45 -21.48
C ALA A 102 -7.62 -3.45 -22.28
N LYS A 103 -8.95 -3.40 -22.15
CA LYS A 103 -9.90 -4.23 -22.91
C LYS A 103 -9.87 -3.92 -24.41
N SER A 104 -9.76 -2.65 -24.79
CA SER A 104 -9.69 -2.22 -26.19
C SER A 104 -8.33 -2.53 -26.82
N ASP A 105 -7.24 -2.32 -26.08
CA ASP A 105 -5.88 -2.44 -26.59
C ASP A 105 -5.39 -3.90 -26.64
N ASN A 106 -6.00 -4.82 -25.88
CA ASN A 106 -5.53 -6.18 -25.72
C ASN A 106 -6.66 -7.22 -25.71
N GLU A 107 -6.45 -8.28 -26.49
CA GLU A 107 -7.27 -9.49 -26.45
C GLU A 107 -7.34 -10.12 -25.06
N LEU A 108 -8.45 -10.78 -24.75
CA LEU A 108 -8.69 -11.39 -23.43
C LEU A 108 -7.57 -12.34 -22.99
N ALA A 109 -7.03 -13.14 -23.92
CA ALA A 109 -5.94 -14.06 -23.62
C ALA A 109 -4.64 -13.35 -23.21
N ALA A 110 -4.34 -12.20 -23.84
CA ALA A 110 -3.18 -11.38 -23.48
C ALA A 110 -3.37 -10.72 -22.11
N ARG A 111 -4.55 -10.15 -21.86
CA ARG A 111 -4.93 -9.56 -20.56
C ARG A 111 -4.79 -10.56 -19.40
N ARG A 112 -5.35 -11.76 -19.57
CA ARG A 112 -5.25 -12.86 -18.59
C ARG A 112 -3.81 -13.26 -18.34
N ARG A 113 -3.00 -13.40 -19.39
CA ARG A 113 -1.57 -13.73 -19.27
C ARG A 113 -0.81 -12.66 -18.49
N GLN A 114 -0.97 -11.39 -18.85
CA GLN A 114 -0.34 -10.26 -18.15
C GLN A 114 -0.74 -10.21 -16.67
N GLY A 115 -2.02 -10.45 -16.36
CA GLY A 115 -2.52 -10.52 -14.99
C GLY A 115 -1.85 -11.64 -14.17
N VAL A 116 -1.74 -12.84 -14.75
CA VAL A 116 -1.07 -13.99 -14.12
C VAL A 116 0.41 -13.74 -13.92
N GLU A 117 1.11 -13.21 -14.93
CA GLU A 117 2.54 -12.89 -14.85
C GLU A 117 2.82 -11.85 -13.76
N ARG A 118 2.07 -10.74 -13.74
CA ARG A 118 2.21 -9.71 -12.68
C ARG A 118 1.93 -10.27 -11.28
N TYR A 119 0.90 -11.11 -11.15
CA TYR A 119 0.60 -11.78 -9.88
C TYR A 119 1.73 -12.72 -9.45
N ARG A 120 2.25 -13.53 -10.37
CA ARG A 120 3.34 -14.47 -10.09
C ARG A 120 4.62 -13.74 -9.68
N ASP A 121 5.02 -12.71 -10.43
CA ASP A 121 6.19 -11.88 -10.13
C ASP A 121 6.07 -11.21 -8.76
N GLY A 122 4.91 -10.62 -8.47
CA GLY A 122 4.65 -9.99 -7.19
C GLY A 122 4.69 -11.00 -6.04
N SER A 123 4.04 -12.15 -6.20
CA SER A 123 3.97 -13.22 -5.20
C SER A 123 5.34 -13.83 -4.93
N HIS A 124 6.11 -14.10 -5.98
CA HIS A 124 7.44 -14.66 -5.89
C HIS A 124 8.40 -13.71 -5.15
N GLY A 125 8.39 -12.42 -5.47
CA GLY A 125 9.17 -11.42 -4.76
C GLY A 125 8.76 -11.28 -3.28
N VAL A 126 7.46 -11.38 -2.96
CA VAL A 126 6.98 -11.41 -1.57
C VAL A 126 7.49 -12.64 -0.83
N THR A 127 7.33 -13.83 -1.41
CA THR A 127 7.70 -15.10 -0.78
C THR A 127 9.19 -15.21 -0.52
N VAL A 128 10.02 -14.84 -1.49
CA VAL A 128 11.48 -14.91 -1.33
C VAL A 128 11.94 -13.88 -0.30
N LEU A 129 11.57 -12.60 -0.43
CA LEU A 129 12.05 -11.57 0.48
C LEU A 129 11.59 -11.79 1.92
N SER A 130 10.37 -12.27 2.17
CA SER A 130 9.93 -12.56 3.54
C SER A 130 10.74 -13.71 4.17
N ARG A 131 11.07 -14.75 3.39
CA ARG A 131 11.88 -15.90 3.84
C ARG A 131 13.36 -15.57 4.02
N LEU A 132 13.89 -14.56 3.33
CA LEU A 132 15.25 -14.05 3.59
C LEU A 132 15.37 -13.29 4.93
N GLN A 133 14.24 -13.00 5.58
CA GLN A 133 14.19 -12.16 6.78
C GLN A 133 13.61 -12.88 8.01
N LEU A 134 12.80 -13.92 7.82
CA LEU A 134 11.98 -14.51 8.88
C LEU A 134 12.15 -16.02 8.99
N ASP A 135 12.10 -16.50 10.22
CA ASP A 135 11.90 -17.91 10.53
C ASP A 135 10.44 -18.36 10.30
N THR A 136 10.25 -19.68 10.24
CA THR A 136 8.97 -20.31 9.93
C THR A 136 7.88 -19.89 10.91
N ASP A 137 8.12 -19.96 12.22
CA ASP A 137 7.14 -19.59 13.26
C ASP A 137 6.67 -18.14 13.13
N VAL A 138 7.55 -17.22 12.73
CA VAL A 138 7.18 -15.81 12.50
C VAL A 138 6.34 -15.66 11.23
N LEU A 139 6.66 -16.38 10.15
CA LEU A 139 5.82 -16.44 8.95
C LEU A 139 4.42 -17.00 9.27
N GLU A 140 4.34 -17.99 10.16
CA GLU A 140 3.09 -18.56 10.63
C GLU A 140 2.24 -17.54 11.41
N ARG A 141 2.87 -16.76 12.31
CA ARG A 141 2.20 -15.62 13.00
C ARG A 141 1.65 -14.58 12.02
N LEU A 142 2.32 -14.39 10.88
CA LEU A 142 1.87 -13.52 9.79
C LEU A 142 0.86 -14.18 8.82
N GLY A 143 0.31 -15.34 9.19
CA GLY A 143 -0.73 -16.03 8.43
C GLY A 143 -0.23 -16.70 7.14
N GLN A 144 1.07 -17.03 7.02
CA GLN A 144 1.66 -17.56 5.78
C GLN A 144 1.70 -19.10 5.68
N LYS A 145 0.73 -19.81 6.27
CA LYS A 145 0.58 -21.28 6.13
C LYS A 145 -0.25 -21.70 4.92
N SER A 146 0.04 -22.89 4.39
CA SER A 146 -0.87 -23.62 3.51
C SER A 146 -2.05 -24.16 4.32
N ALA A 147 -3.24 -23.55 4.16
CA ALA A 147 -4.58 -24.07 4.42
C ALA A 147 -4.97 -24.70 5.79
N SER A 148 -4.07 -24.87 6.76
CA SER A 148 -4.41 -25.49 8.05
C SER A 148 -3.94 -24.63 9.23
N VAL A 149 -4.53 -23.44 9.37
CA VAL A 149 -4.70 -22.87 10.72
C VAL A 149 -6.09 -23.32 11.14
N SER A 150 -6.16 -24.21 12.15
CA SER A 150 -7.41 -24.54 12.81
C SER A 150 -8.15 -23.24 13.12
N ALA A 151 -9.37 -23.11 12.60
CA ALA A 151 -10.22 -21.98 12.92
C ALA A 151 -10.20 -21.78 14.44
N PRO A 152 -9.96 -20.56 14.93
CA PRO A 152 -9.94 -20.33 16.37
C PRO A 152 -11.27 -20.79 16.96
N VAL A 153 -11.22 -21.38 18.17
CA VAL A 153 -12.39 -21.97 18.85
C VAL A 153 -13.49 -20.93 19.04
N GLU A 154 -13.10 -19.68 19.23
CA GLU A 154 -13.97 -18.50 19.22
C GLU A 154 -13.53 -17.55 18.10
N ALA A 155 -14.49 -16.92 17.43
CA ALA A 155 -14.20 -15.94 16.40
C ALA A 155 -13.52 -14.69 17.00
N PRO A 156 -12.55 -14.08 16.32
CA PRO A 156 -11.87 -12.87 16.80
C PRO A 156 -12.78 -11.64 16.71
N ASP A 157 -12.46 -10.59 17.45
CA ASP A 157 -13.17 -9.31 17.29
C ASP A 157 -12.91 -8.72 15.91
N PHE A 158 -11.66 -8.79 15.41
CA PHE A 158 -11.26 -8.21 14.13
C PHE A 158 -10.54 -9.23 13.24
N VAL A 159 -10.59 -9.02 11.93
CA VAL A 159 -9.61 -9.61 11.00
C VAL A 159 -8.60 -8.53 10.62
N PHE A 160 -7.31 -8.78 10.87
CA PHE A 160 -6.24 -7.90 10.40
C PHE A 160 -5.73 -8.37 9.03
N TYR A 161 -6.18 -7.67 8.00
CA TYR A 161 -5.82 -7.91 6.62
C TYR A 161 -4.56 -7.12 6.22
N THR A 162 -3.44 -7.83 6.12
CA THR A 162 -2.12 -7.23 5.86
C THR A 162 -1.92 -6.84 4.38
N GLY A 163 -2.74 -7.39 3.49
CA GLY A 163 -2.48 -7.38 2.04
C GLY A 163 -1.34 -8.32 1.67
N CYS A 164 -0.84 -8.25 0.44
CA CYS A 164 0.24 -9.15 -0.03
C CYS A 164 1.66 -8.59 0.15
N ASN A 165 1.87 -7.28 -0.03
CA ASN A 165 3.23 -6.73 -0.18
C ASN A 165 3.95 -6.37 1.13
N VAL A 166 3.24 -6.15 2.24
CA VAL A 166 3.88 -5.72 3.52
C VAL A 166 4.83 -6.77 4.08
N LEU A 167 4.65 -8.05 3.71
CA LEU A 167 5.54 -9.14 4.11
C LEU A 167 6.99 -8.96 3.62
N LYS A 168 7.24 -8.09 2.64
CA LYS A 168 8.60 -7.69 2.24
C LYS A 168 9.30 -6.85 3.32
N THR A 169 8.54 -6.14 4.15
CA THR A 169 9.02 -5.32 5.27
C THR A 169 8.37 -5.80 6.56
N PRO A 170 8.70 -7.02 7.02
CA PRO A 170 7.94 -7.72 8.03
C PRO A 170 7.97 -7.04 9.41
N HIS A 171 9.03 -6.29 9.73
CA HIS A 171 9.15 -5.58 11.00
C HIS A 171 7.94 -4.65 11.26
N ILE A 172 7.41 -4.00 10.20
CA ILE A 172 6.28 -3.07 10.31
C ILE A 172 5.01 -3.80 10.73
N VAL A 173 4.67 -4.91 10.05
CA VAL A 173 3.47 -5.67 10.38
C VAL A 173 3.61 -6.39 11.72
N LEU A 174 4.80 -6.85 12.08
CA LEU A 174 5.07 -7.43 13.40
C LEU A 174 4.89 -6.40 14.52
N LEU A 175 5.35 -5.15 14.33
CA LEU A 175 5.06 -4.05 15.26
C LEU A 175 3.56 -3.77 15.34
N ALA A 176 2.83 -3.81 14.22
CA ALA A 176 1.38 -3.65 14.23
C ALA A 176 0.70 -4.75 15.09
N LEU A 177 1.14 -6.00 14.98
CA LEU A 177 0.67 -7.11 15.82
C LEU A 177 0.99 -6.87 17.29
N ASP A 178 2.25 -6.56 17.61
CA ASP A 178 2.69 -6.34 19.00
C ASP A 178 1.95 -5.17 19.66
N ILE A 179 1.65 -4.11 18.91
CA ILE A 179 0.83 -2.98 19.38
C ILE A 179 -0.60 -3.44 19.67
N MET A 180 -1.23 -4.19 18.76
CA MET A 180 -2.58 -4.72 19.00
C MET A 180 -2.62 -5.68 20.20
N ASP A 181 -1.61 -6.53 20.34
CA ASP A 181 -1.45 -7.44 21.49
C ASP A 181 -1.35 -6.66 22.80
N ALA A 182 -0.53 -5.60 22.84
CA ALA A 182 -0.38 -4.75 24.02
C ALA A 182 -1.66 -3.98 24.38
N LEU A 183 -2.49 -3.66 23.39
CA LEU A 183 -3.81 -3.03 23.58
C LEU A 183 -4.91 -4.04 23.94
N GLY A 184 -4.60 -5.34 23.98
CA GLY A 184 -5.58 -6.40 24.27
C GLY A 184 -6.61 -6.60 23.15
N ILE A 185 -6.29 -6.25 21.91
CA ILE A 185 -7.18 -6.41 20.77
C ILE A 185 -7.19 -7.88 20.33
N SER A 186 -8.38 -8.49 20.25
CA SER A 186 -8.56 -9.83 19.68
C SER A 186 -8.62 -9.77 18.16
N TYR A 187 -7.68 -10.41 17.45
CA TYR A 187 -7.65 -10.41 15.99
C TYR A 187 -7.17 -11.73 15.38
N GLN A 188 -7.54 -11.95 14.12
CA GLN A 188 -6.93 -12.98 13.27
C GLN A 188 -6.18 -12.32 12.11
N VAL A 189 -4.93 -12.70 11.89
CA VAL A 189 -4.11 -12.20 10.78
C VAL A 189 -4.46 -12.96 9.50
N MET A 190 -4.74 -12.22 8.44
CA MET A 190 -4.90 -12.77 7.09
C MET A 190 -4.13 -11.91 6.08
N GLY A 191 -3.52 -12.54 5.08
CA GLY A 191 -2.80 -11.81 4.05
C GLY A 191 -1.82 -12.68 3.26
N GLY A 192 -0.88 -12.01 2.62
CA GLY A 192 0.03 -12.64 1.66
C GLY A 192 -0.61 -12.90 0.30
N PRO A 193 0.15 -13.52 -0.63
CA PRO A 193 -0.31 -13.79 -1.99
C PRO A 193 -1.63 -14.57 -2.10
N SER A 194 -1.86 -15.52 -1.18
CA SER A 194 -3.07 -16.35 -1.11
C SER A 194 -4.35 -15.59 -0.75
N HIS A 195 -4.22 -14.32 -0.35
CA HIS A 195 -5.31 -13.41 0.01
C HIS A 195 -5.20 -12.10 -0.80
N CYS A 196 -4.84 -12.18 -2.07
CA CYS A 196 -4.72 -11.01 -2.93
C CYS A 196 -6.11 -10.40 -3.26
N CYS A 197 -6.21 -9.07 -3.23
CA CYS A 197 -7.45 -8.32 -3.50
C CYS A 197 -7.85 -8.24 -4.99
N GLY A 198 -7.12 -8.91 -5.89
CA GLY A 198 -7.41 -8.92 -7.34
C GLY A 198 -6.99 -7.67 -8.12
N ILE A 199 -6.33 -6.69 -7.48
CA ILE A 199 -5.94 -5.42 -8.12
C ILE A 199 -5.04 -5.60 -9.36
N LEU A 200 -4.18 -6.62 -9.38
CA LEU A 200 -3.24 -6.86 -10.50
C LEU A 200 -3.99 -7.33 -11.76
N GLN A 201 -5.04 -8.11 -11.57
CA GLN A 201 -5.94 -8.60 -12.61
C GLN A 201 -6.76 -7.45 -13.17
N LEU A 202 -7.33 -6.60 -12.29
CA LEU A 202 -8.07 -5.41 -12.71
C LEU A 202 -7.20 -4.48 -13.55
N LYS A 203 -5.97 -4.18 -13.09
CA LYS A 203 -4.99 -3.36 -13.82
C LYS A 203 -4.53 -3.96 -15.15
N SER A 204 -4.75 -5.26 -15.36
CA SER A 204 -4.40 -5.96 -16.61
C SER A 204 -5.60 -6.11 -17.53
N GLY A 205 -6.77 -5.57 -17.16
CA GLY A 205 -7.97 -5.67 -17.99
C GLY A 205 -8.89 -6.86 -17.65
N ASP A 206 -8.59 -7.66 -16.62
CA ASP A 206 -9.34 -8.88 -16.28
C ASP A 206 -10.23 -8.66 -15.04
N ALA A 207 -11.37 -8.01 -15.25
CA ALA A 207 -12.33 -7.68 -14.19
C ALA A 207 -12.97 -8.93 -13.56
N GLU A 208 -13.25 -9.96 -14.36
CA GLU A 208 -13.83 -11.21 -13.89
C GLU A 208 -12.89 -11.92 -12.90
N MET A 209 -11.60 -12.05 -13.24
CA MET A 209 -10.64 -12.66 -12.30
C MET A 209 -10.36 -11.76 -11.10
N ALA A 210 -10.34 -10.44 -11.28
CA ALA A 210 -10.24 -9.50 -10.16
C ALA A 210 -11.38 -9.71 -9.15
N GLY A 211 -12.62 -9.84 -9.64
CA GLY A 211 -13.80 -10.17 -8.85
C GLY A 211 -13.67 -11.50 -8.13
N ARG A 212 -13.33 -12.59 -8.85
CA ARG A 212 -13.14 -13.92 -8.24
C ARG A 212 -12.13 -13.91 -7.10
N MET A 213 -10.95 -13.33 -7.31
CA MET A 213 -9.91 -13.28 -6.29
C MET A 213 -10.30 -12.38 -5.12
N GLY A 214 -10.86 -11.20 -5.42
CA GLY A 214 -11.32 -10.24 -4.43
C GLY A 214 -12.41 -10.82 -3.53
N SER A 215 -13.45 -11.43 -4.11
CA SER A 215 -14.57 -12.06 -3.41
C SER A 215 -14.14 -13.30 -2.62
N SER A 216 -13.29 -14.16 -3.17
CA SER A 216 -12.78 -15.33 -2.42
C SER A 216 -11.97 -14.93 -1.18
N THR A 217 -11.19 -13.85 -1.29
CA THR A 217 -10.48 -13.30 -0.13
C THR A 217 -11.46 -12.64 0.84
N MET A 218 -12.40 -11.85 0.35
CA MET A 218 -13.43 -11.17 1.15
C MET A 218 -14.24 -12.16 1.99
N GLU A 219 -14.63 -13.31 1.43
CA GLU A 219 -15.34 -14.36 2.17
C GLU A 219 -14.53 -14.87 3.36
N LYS A 220 -13.20 -14.97 3.25
CA LYS A 220 -12.37 -15.35 4.39
C LYS A 220 -12.31 -14.23 5.42
N LEU A 221 -12.24 -12.97 4.98
CA LEU A 221 -12.16 -11.80 5.85
C LEU A 221 -13.44 -11.51 6.64
N SER A 222 -14.62 -11.98 6.19
CA SER A 222 -15.91 -11.67 6.84
C SER A 222 -16.17 -12.42 8.15
N HIS A 223 -15.23 -13.22 8.65
CA HIS A 223 -15.39 -14.08 9.84
C HIS A 223 -14.96 -13.41 11.15
N SER A 224 -15.37 -12.16 11.40
CA SER A 224 -15.10 -11.43 12.65
C SER A 224 -16.39 -11.18 13.44
N ASN A 225 -16.34 -11.18 14.77
CA ASN A 225 -17.49 -10.86 15.61
C ASN A 225 -17.95 -9.40 15.44
N SER A 226 -17.04 -8.46 15.21
CA SER A 226 -17.39 -7.04 15.09
C SER A 226 -17.91 -6.63 13.71
N GLY A 227 -17.82 -7.51 12.71
CA GLY A 227 -18.03 -7.16 11.31
C GLY A 227 -17.01 -6.15 10.76
N GLN A 228 -15.82 -6.06 11.36
CA GLN A 228 -14.76 -5.14 10.96
C GLN A 228 -13.46 -5.84 10.54
N VAL A 229 -12.91 -5.34 9.43
CA VAL A 229 -11.60 -5.72 8.91
C VAL A 229 -10.65 -4.54 9.03
N ILE A 230 -9.53 -4.74 9.72
CA ILE A 230 -8.45 -3.75 9.80
C ILE A 230 -7.53 -4.00 8.61
N SER A 231 -7.31 -3.00 7.76
CA SER A 231 -6.46 -3.13 6.56
C SER A 231 -5.15 -2.37 6.71
N TRP A 232 -4.03 -3.02 6.41
CA TRP A 232 -2.74 -2.35 6.32
C TRP A 232 -2.50 -1.70 4.95
N CYS A 233 -2.75 -2.44 3.87
CA CYS A 233 -2.31 -2.05 2.53
C CYS A 233 -3.27 -1.03 1.89
N PRO A 234 -2.82 0.19 1.54
CA PRO A 234 -3.70 1.23 1.00
C PRO A 234 -4.26 0.88 -0.39
N SER A 235 -3.50 0.18 -1.24
CA SER A 235 -4.04 -0.30 -2.52
C SER A 235 -5.11 -1.36 -2.35
N CYS A 236 -4.98 -2.23 -1.36
CA CYS A 236 -6.02 -3.21 -1.05
C CYS A 236 -7.26 -2.53 -0.49
N TYR A 237 -7.09 -1.56 0.40
CA TYR A 237 -8.18 -0.75 0.93
C TYR A 237 -8.98 -0.05 -0.19
N VAL A 238 -8.30 0.63 -1.11
CA VAL A 238 -8.95 1.29 -2.26
C VAL A 238 -9.63 0.27 -3.18
N GLN A 239 -8.99 -0.86 -3.49
CA GLN A 239 -9.58 -1.92 -4.31
C GLN A 239 -10.87 -2.47 -3.69
N TYR A 240 -10.89 -2.69 -2.37
CA TYR A 240 -12.08 -3.19 -1.69
C TYR A 240 -13.17 -2.12 -1.58
N THR A 241 -12.84 -0.93 -1.09
CA THR A 241 -13.84 0.10 -0.78
C THR A 241 -14.40 0.82 -2.01
N GLU A 242 -13.67 0.85 -3.12
CA GLU A 242 -14.12 1.51 -4.36
C GLU A 242 -14.56 0.54 -5.45
N THR A 243 -14.30 -0.77 -5.33
CA THR A 243 -14.62 -1.72 -6.40
C THR A 243 -15.25 -2.99 -5.86
N ILE A 244 -14.56 -3.80 -5.07
CA ILE A 244 -15.07 -5.13 -4.69
C ILE A 244 -16.33 -5.04 -3.81
N LEU A 245 -16.27 -4.29 -2.70
CA LEU A 245 -17.38 -4.21 -1.74
C LEU A 245 -18.61 -3.51 -2.36
N PRO A 246 -18.50 -2.36 -3.06
CA PRO A 246 -19.66 -1.75 -3.72
C PRO A 246 -20.32 -2.66 -4.76
N THR A 247 -19.54 -3.45 -5.51
CA THR A 247 -20.08 -4.41 -6.48
C THR A 247 -20.76 -5.58 -5.78
N VAL A 248 -20.12 -6.17 -4.75
CA VAL A 248 -20.71 -7.29 -4.00
C VAL A 248 -21.96 -6.87 -3.24
N GLU A 249 -22.00 -5.66 -2.69
CA GLU A 249 -23.16 -5.11 -2.00
C GLU A 249 -24.38 -5.02 -2.92
N ARG A 250 -24.19 -4.62 -4.19
CA ARG A 250 -25.23 -4.67 -5.22
C ARG A 250 -25.62 -6.09 -5.59
N GLN A 251 -24.64 -7.00 -5.68
CA GLN A 251 -24.86 -8.39 -6.06
C GLN A 251 -25.63 -9.18 -4.99
N ARG A 252 -25.34 -8.94 -3.70
CA ARG A 252 -25.86 -9.70 -2.55
C ARG A 252 -26.91 -8.94 -1.73
N GLY A 253 -27.13 -7.66 -2.00
CA GLY A 253 -28.03 -6.78 -1.23
C GLY A 253 -27.52 -6.43 0.17
N SER A 254 -26.28 -6.79 0.51
CA SER A 254 -25.67 -6.48 1.81
C SER A 254 -24.15 -6.41 1.72
N ARG A 255 -23.56 -5.53 2.53
CA ARG A 255 -22.11 -5.42 2.69
C ARG A 255 -21.63 -6.40 3.76
N PRO A 256 -20.61 -7.23 3.49
CA PRO A 256 -20.20 -8.30 4.42
C PRO A 256 -19.40 -7.80 5.64
N PHE A 257 -18.71 -6.67 5.54
CA PHE A 257 -17.96 -6.05 6.64
C PHE A 257 -17.62 -4.59 6.31
N GLU A 258 -17.27 -3.84 7.36
CA GLU A 258 -16.61 -2.54 7.21
C GLU A 258 -15.09 -2.70 7.24
N MET A 259 -14.38 -1.92 6.41
CA MET A 259 -12.92 -1.96 6.34
C MET A 259 -12.34 -0.64 6.84
N SER A 260 -11.38 -0.72 7.77
CA SER A 260 -10.72 0.44 8.38
C SER A 260 -9.20 0.37 8.18
N PRO A 261 -8.55 1.42 7.63
CA PRO A 261 -7.09 1.47 7.57
C PRO A 261 -6.47 1.42 8.97
N PHE A 262 -5.36 0.70 9.14
CA PHE A 262 -4.73 0.47 10.45
C PHE A 262 -4.39 1.78 11.20
N MET A 263 -3.87 2.79 10.48
CA MET A 263 -3.59 4.11 11.09
C MET A 263 -4.86 4.78 11.65
N ARG A 264 -5.99 4.69 10.94
CA ARG A 264 -7.27 5.22 11.42
C ARG A 264 -7.80 4.39 12.60
N PHE A 265 -7.68 3.07 12.53
CA PHE A 265 -8.04 2.18 13.63
C PHE A 265 -7.31 2.54 14.94
N LEU A 266 -6.00 2.85 14.87
CA LEU A 266 -5.24 3.37 16.01
C LEU A 266 -5.62 4.81 16.38
N GLY A 267 -5.86 5.68 15.40
CA GLY A 267 -6.33 7.05 15.61
C GLY A 267 -7.69 7.14 16.33
N ASP A 268 -8.58 6.17 16.11
CA ASP A 268 -9.86 6.08 16.83
C ASP A 268 -9.68 5.55 18.27
N ARG A 269 -8.48 5.08 18.62
CA ARG A 269 -8.11 4.47 19.90
C ARG A 269 -6.99 5.19 20.63
N LEU A 270 -6.75 6.47 20.32
CA LEU A 270 -5.71 7.26 20.97
C LEU A 270 -5.81 7.25 22.51
N ALA A 271 -7.02 7.29 23.07
CA ALA A 271 -7.23 7.20 24.52
C ALA A 271 -6.75 5.86 25.11
N GLN A 272 -6.89 4.75 24.36
CA GLN A 272 -6.39 3.43 24.75
C GLN A 272 -4.89 3.29 24.49
N LEU A 273 -4.35 3.95 23.46
CA LEU A 273 -2.93 3.93 23.12
C LEU A 273 -2.08 4.73 24.11
N LYS A 274 -2.55 5.91 24.54
CA LYS A 274 -1.81 6.87 25.35
C LYS A 274 -1.15 6.27 26.61
N PRO A 275 -1.83 5.43 27.43
CA PRO A 275 -1.22 4.85 28.63
C PRO A 275 -0.03 3.91 28.36
N HIS A 276 0.12 3.42 27.13
CA HIS A 276 1.23 2.55 26.72
C HIS A 276 2.43 3.35 26.18
N LEU A 277 2.27 4.63 25.82
CA LEU A 277 3.35 5.50 25.33
C LEU A 277 4.20 6.05 26.50
N GLN A 278 4.89 5.15 27.20
CA GLN A 278 5.53 5.46 28.48
C GLN A 278 6.98 5.92 28.34
N ARG A 279 7.70 5.41 27.33
CA ARG A 279 9.08 5.80 27.07
C ARG A 279 9.11 7.06 26.23
N ARG A 280 9.94 8.01 26.65
CA ARG A 280 10.24 9.20 25.85
C ARG A 280 11.13 8.81 24.67
N VAL A 281 10.80 9.34 23.50
CA VAL A 281 11.51 9.17 22.25
C VAL A 281 11.92 10.56 21.78
N GLU A 282 13.11 11.00 22.17
CA GLU A 282 13.62 12.34 21.84
C GLU A 282 14.05 12.38 20.36
N MET A 283 13.13 12.81 19.49
CA MET A 283 13.41 12.95 18.05
C MET A 283 12.63 14.11 17.43
N ARG A 284 13.32 14.89 16.60
CA ARG A 284 12.73 15.78 15.60
C ARG A 284 12.39 14.94 14.37
N VAL A 285 11.11 14.88 14.02
CA VAL A 285 10.66 14.02 12.93
C VAL A 285 9.91 14.80 11.87
N ALA A 286 10.12 14.45 10.61
CA ALA A 286 9.24 14.85 9.52
C ALA A 286 8.37 13.66 9.08
N LEU A 287 7.09 13.89 8.86
CA LEU A 287 6.18 12.86 8.35
C LEU A 287 6.20 12.86 6.82
N HIS A 288 6.46 11.70 6.22
CA HIS A 288 6.31 11.47 4.79
C HIS A 288 4.83 11.23 4.46
N LYS A 289 4.24 12.06 3.60
CA LYS A 289 2.77 12.22 3.48
C LYS A 289 2.23 11.75 2.12
N HIS A 290 1.30 10.80 2.17
CA HIS A 290 0.48 10.38 1.02
C HIS A 290 -1.03 10.40 1.36
N PRO A 291 -1.80 11.40 0.89
CA PRO A 291 -3.17 11.66 1.36
C PRO A 291 -4.25 10.85 0.63
N GLY A 292 -3.88 9.84 -0.18
CA GLY A 292 -4.85 9.10 -1.00
C GLY A 292 -5.91 8.32 -0.21
N VAL A 293 -5.74 8.10 1.10
CA VAL A 293 -6.82 7.64 1.97
C VAL A 293 -7.09 8.73 3.01
N ALA A 294 -8.31 9.27 2.99
CA ALA A 294 -8.71 10.32 3.92
C ALA A 294 -8.58 9.86 5.38
N GLY A 295 -7.98 10.71 6.22
CA GLY A 295 -7.81 10.46 7.66
C GLY A 295 -6.55 9.68 8.04
N VAL A 296 -5.83 9.07 7.09
CA VAL A 296 -4.62 8.27 7.42
C VAL A 296 -3.44 9.16 7.82
N VAL A 297 -3.18 10.22 7.05
CA VAL A 297 -2.08 11.15 7.34
C VAL A 297 -2.37 11.93 8.62
N GLU A 298 -3.62 12.33 8.81
CA GLU A 298 -4.07 13.02 10.02
C GLU A 298 -3.92 12.12 11.25
N ALA A 299 -4.36 10.86 11.18
CA ALA A 299 -4.16 9.90 12.27
C ALA A 299 -2.67 9.66 12.57
N ALA A 300 -1.83 9.53 11.54
CA ALA A 300 -0.38 9.36 11.72
C ALA A 300 0.25 10.57 12.43
N ALA A 301 -0.13 11.80 12.06
CA ALA A 301 0.37 13.01 12.71
C ALA A 301 -0.08 13.11 14.18
N GLU A 302 -1.34 12.81 14.49
CA GLU A 302 -1.85 12.83 15.87
C GLU A 302 -1.21 11.74 16.74
N ILE A 303 -0.97 10.54 16.21
CA ILE A 303 -0.24 9.48 16.90
C ILE A 303 1.19 9.94 17.25
N LEU A 304 1.92 10.54 16.29
CA LEU A 304 3.28 11.04 16.53
C LEU A 304 3.32 12.13 17.61
N LYS A 305 2.40 13.09 17.59
CA LYS A 305 2.32 14.17 18.59
C LYS A 305 2.05 13.64 20.01
N MET A 306 1.45 12.46 20.14
CA MET A 306 1.20 11.85 21.44
C MET A 306 2.41 11.16 22.03
N VAL A 307 3.39 10.77 21.22
CA VAL A 307 4.60 10.12 21.71
C VAL A 307 5.46 11.14 22.47
N PRO A 308 5.73 10.94 23.77
CA PRO A 308 6.52 11.88 24.53
C PRO A 308 7.93 12.05 23.94
N GLY A 309 8.38 13.29 23.75
CA GLY A 309 9.72 13.60 23.20
C GLY A 309 9.76 13.84 21.69
N ILE A 310 8.68 13.55 20.96
CA ILE A 310 8.60 13.82 19.52
C ILE A 310 8.32 15.30 19.24
N GLU A 311 9.17 15.92 18.42
CA GLU A 311 8.93 17.21 17.78
C GLU A 311 8.58 16.97 16.30
N LEU A 312 7.33 17.20 15.90
CA LEU A 312 6.89 17.05 14.51
C LEU A 312 7.20 18.34 13.71
N VAL A 313 8.02 18.21 12.68
CA VAL A 313 8.46 19.29 11.79
C VAL A 313 7.72 19.20 10.46
N ASP A 314 7.11 20.31 10.02
CA ASP A 314 6.55 20.41 8.67
C ASP A 314 7.60 20.88 7.68
N LEU A 315 7.95 20.02 6.72
CA LEU A 315 8.92 20.32 5.66
C LEU A 315 8.35 21.21 4.55
N ASN A 316 7.05 21.55 4.62
CA ASN A 316 6.33 22.30 3.58
C ASN A 316 6.44 21.65 2.19
N GLN A 317 6.53 20.32 2.14
CA GLN A 317 6.60 19.56 0.91
C GLN A 317 5.21 19.14 0.40
N PRO A 318 5.02 19.05 -0.92
CA PRO A 318 3.77 18.55 -1.49
C PRO A 318 3.47 17.12 -1.06
N ALA A 319 2.22 16.85 -0.67
CA ALA A 319 1.73 15.51 -0.35
C ALA A 319 0.81 15.02 -1.49
N VAL A 320 1.25 14.01 -2.26
CA VAL A 320 0.51 13.53 -3.44
C VAL A 320 0.44 12.01 -3.50
N GLY A 321 -0.62 11.49 -4.12
CA GLY A 321 -0.76 10.05 -4.38
C GLY A 321 -1.23 9.22 -3.18
N LEU A 322 -1.43 7.93 -3.44
CA LEU A 322 -1.91 6.95 -2.45
C LEU A 322 -0.81 6.43 -1.53
N GLN A 323 0.38 6.23 -2.10
CA GLN A 323 1.61 5.76 -1.47
C GLN A 323 2.73 5.91 -2.52
N SER A 324 3.99 5.72 -2.14
CA SER A 324 5.15 6.00 -3.00
C SER A 324 5.13 5.24 -4.34
N VAL A 325 4.75 3.95 -4.34
CA VAL A 325 4.65 3.16 -5.58
C VAL A 325 3.62 3.71 -6.57
N ASN A 326 2.57 4.39 -6.09
CA ASN A 326 1.52 4.93 -6.93
C ASN A 326 1.93 6.24 -7.64
N VAL A 327 2.91 6.96 -7.11
CA VAL A 327 3.52 8.13 -7.78
C VAL A 327 4.38 7.69 -8.98
N GLY A 328 4.77 6.40 -9.03
CA GLY A 328 5.63 5.84 -10.08
C GLY A 328 5.05 5.88 -11.50
N VAL A 329 3.76 6.19 -11.67
CA VAL A 329 3.17 6.48 -12.99
C VAL A 329 3.71 7.78 -13.61
N LEU A 330 4.28 8.68 -12.79
CA LEU A 330 4.97 9.90 -13.18
C LEU A 330 6.41 9.87 -12.65
N PRO A 331 7.32 9.11 -13.28
CA PRO A 331 8.65 8.80 -12.70
C PRO A 331 9.55 10.03 -12.54
N LYS A 332 9.41 11.05 -13.41
CA LYS A 332 10.15 12.31 -13.26
C LYS A 332 9.71 13.04 -11.98
N LEU A 333 8.41 13.31 -11.85
CA LEU A 333 7.82 13.94 -10.66
C LEU A 333 8.19 13.19 -9.38
N LYS A 334 8.12 11.85 -9.40
CA LYS A 334 8.46 11.02 -8.24
C LYS A 334 9.89 11.30 -7.73
N ARG A 335 10.87 11.31 -8.64
CA ARG A 335 12.28 11.56 -8.28
C ARG A 335 12.50 12.98 -7.77
N GLU A 336 11.83 13.95 -8.40
CA GLU A 336 11.90 15.35 -7.98
C GLU A 336 11.34 15.53 -6.56
N LEU A 337 10.15 14.97 -6.27
CA LEU A 337 9.54 15.04 -4.94
C LEU A 337 10.37 14.33 -3.86
N GLN A 338 10.91 13.15 -4.15
CA GLN A 338 11.79 12.45 -3.20
C GLN A 338 13.06 13.25 -2.91
N LEU A 339 13.70 13.83 -3.94
CA LEU A 339 14.89 14.64 -3.74
C LEU A 339 14.59 15.89 -2.91
N MET A 340 13.53 16.62 -3.27
CA MET A 340 13.10 17.82 -2.55
C MET A 340 12.80 17.54 -1.07
N GLU A 341 12.14 16.41 -0.77
CA GLU A 341 11.84 16.03 0.61
C GLU A 341 13.08 15.67 1.41
N LEU A 342 14.03 14.93 0.81
CA LEU A 342 15.31 14.61 1.46
C LEU A 342 16.17 15.86 1.71
N GLU A 343 16.18 16.80 0.77
CA GLU A 343 16.86 18.09 0.93
C GLU A 343 16.21 18.94 2.03
N ALA A 344 14.88 19.05 2.03
CA ALA A 344 14.15 19.78 3.05
C ALA A 344 14.33 19.15 4.45
N ALA A 345 14.32 17.82 4.55
CA ALA A 345 14.57 17.10 5.80
C ALA A 345 15.98 17.39 6.34
N ARG A 346 17.00 17.38 5.47
CA ARG A 346 18.37 17.76 5.85
C ARG A 346 18.41 19.20 6.37
N ASP A 347 17.81 20.13 5.63
CA ASP A 347 17.88 21.57 5.95
C ASP A 347 17.12 21.92 7.22
N ALA A 348 16.05 21.18 7.53
CA ALA A 348 15.29 21.31 8.77
C ALA A 348 15.97 20.67 10.00
N GLY A 349 17.04 19.89 9.79
CA GLY A 349 17.76 19.19 10.85
C GLY A 349 16.86 18.22 11.61
N VAL A 350 16.10 17.38 10.91
CA VAL A 350 15.32 16.31 11.53
C VAL A 350 16.23 15.14 11.90
N ASP A 351 15.90 14.41 12.94
CA ASP A 351 16.55 13.16 13.32
C ASP A 351 16.04 11.98 12.48
N ALA A 352 14.77 12.05 12.03
CA ALA A 352 14.18 11.03 11.18
C ALA A 352 13.12 11.55 10.19
N LEU A 353 13.11 10.96 8.98
CA LEU A 353 11.98 11.00 8.07
C LEU A 353 11.12 9.75 8.30
N VAL A 354 9.86 9.96 8.71
CA VAL A 354 8.95 8.92 9.17
C VAL A 354 7.97 8.55 8.06
N ALA A 355 8.08 7.33 7.55
CA ALA A 355 7.19 6.74 6.57
C ALA A 355 5.91 6.17 7.22
N VAL A 356 4.76 6.32 6.56
CA VAL A 356 3.50 5.69 6.99
C VAL A 356 3.35 4.33 6.36
N TYR A 357 3.42 4.26 5.02
CA TYR A 357 3.20 3.00 4.32
C TYR A 357 4.49 2.21 4.15
N HIS A 358 4.33 0.89 4.11
CA HIS A 358 5.41 -0.05 3.86
C HIS A 358 6.14 0.18 2.52
N SER A 359 5.46 0.67 1.49
CA SER A 359 6.07 1.01 0.20
C SER A 359 6.96 2.25 0.28
N ASP A 360 6.52 3.28 0.99
CA ASP A 360 7.29 4.49 1.25
C ASP A 360 8.60 4.14 1.95
N HIS A 361 8.51 3.34 3.02
CA HIS A 361 9.68 2.86 3.74
C HIS A 361 10.64 2.11 2.81
N ARG A 362 10.13 1.17 2.00
CA ARG A 362 10.98 0.40 1.08
C ARG A 362 11.77 1.29 0.14
N GLU A 363 11.13 2.25 -0.49
CA GLU A 363 11.76 3.10 -1.51
C GLU A 363 12.76 4.10 -0.92
N LEU A 364 12.51 4.54 0.32
CA LEU A 364 13.30 5.59 0.95
C LEU A 364 14.44 5.07 1.82
N CYS A 365 14.30 3.91 2.49
CA CYS A 365 15.16 3.55 3.62
C CYS A 365 16.66 3.46 3.31
N ALA A 366 17.05 3.14 2.07
CA ALA A 366 18.45 3.10 1.67
C ALA A 366 19.12 4.49 1.64
N HIS A 367 18.34 5.57 1.55
CA HIS A 367 18.84 6.95 1.59
C HIS A 367 19.43 7.32 2.96
N GLU A 368 19.16 6.56 4.04
CA GLU A 368 19.85 6.73 5.33
C GLU A 368 21.39 6.61 5.20
N ARG A 369 21.88 5.99 4.11
CA ARG A 369 23.31 5.97 3.74
C ARG A 369 23.88 7.34 3.36
N ASP A 370 23.09 8.18 2.72
CA ASP A 370 23.55 9.38 2.00
C ASP A 370 23.04 10.70 2.60
N TRP A 371 22.20 10.60 3.64
CA TRP A 371 21.50 11.71 4.27
C TRP A 371 21.65 11.62 5.80
N PRO A 372 21.72 12.76 6.52
CA PRO A 372 22.16 12.79 7.91
C PRO A 372 21.06 12.46 8.93
N PHE A 373 20.01 11.73 8.53
CA PHE A 373 18.85 11.41 9.35
C PHE A 373 18.39 9.98 9.08
N ARG A 374 17.68 9.39 10.05
CA ARG A 374 17.13 8.04 9.92
C ARG A 374 15.91 8.02 9.00
N ILE A 375 15.66 6.88 8.36
CA ILE A 375 14.41 6.63 7.66
C ILE A 375 13.74 5.43 8.31
N ILE A 376 12.58 5.68 8.93
CA ILE A 376 11.87 4.72 9.78
C ILE A 376 10.38 4.71 9.46
N ASN A 377 9.70 3.62 9.77
CA ASN A 377 8.25 3.59 9.78
C ASN A 377 7.69 4.18 11.08
N ILE A 378 6.51 4.81 11.02
CA ILE A 378 5.81 5.36 12.19
C ILE A 378 5.64 4.34 13.32
N LEU A 379 5.44 3.05 13.01
CA LEU A 379 5.29 2.02 14.03
C LEU A 379 6.57 1.73 14.81
N GLU A 380 7.74 2.07 14.28
CA GLU A 380 8.99 2.00 15.05
C GLU A 380 9.01 3.07 16.15
N VAL A 381 8.53 4.29 15.85
CA VAL A 381 8.42 5.38 16.84
C VAL A 381 7.41 5.03 17.94
N VAL A 382 6.23 4.55 17.54
CA VAL A 382 5.18 4.12 18.48
C VAL A 382 5.67 2.94 19.31
N GLY A 383 6.26 1.93 18.66
CA GLY A 383 6.83 0.75 19.32
C GLY A 383 7.90 1.13 20.34
N GLU A 384 8.84 2.00 19.97
CA GLU A 384 9.91 2.46 20.87
C GLU A 384 9.34 3.09 22.15
N SER A 385 8.31 3.95 22.02
CA SER A 385 7.62 4.54 23.16
C SER A 385 6.88 3.51 24.04
N MET A 386 6.34 2.47 23.42
CA MET A 386 5.71 1.33 24.11
C MET A 386 6.71 0.33 24.69
N GLY A 387 8.00 0.48 24.39
CA GLY A 387 9.04 -0.48 24.74
C GLY A 387 9.03 -1.77 23.89
N LEU A 388 8.37 -1.73 22.73
CA LEU A 388 8.35 -2.76 21.72
C LEU A 388 9.44 -2.50 20.67
N HIS A 389 10.08 -3.55 20.18
CA HIS A 389 11.11 -3.42 19.15
C HIS A 389 11.08 -4.58 18.16
N ARG A 390 11.23 -4.26 16.87
CA ARG A 390 11.44 -5.23 15.80
C ARG A 390 12.57 -4.75 14.91
N HIS A 391 13.50 -5.65 14.63
CA HIS A 391 14.64 -5.35 13.78
C HIS A 391 14.19 -5.15 12.33
N ASP A 392 14.53 -4.00 11.76
CA ASP A 392 14.31 -3.69 10.34
C ASP A 392 15.38 -4.33 9.45
N ARG A 393 15.27 -5.65 9.30
CA ARG A 393 16.14 -6.44 8.44
C ARG A 393 16.04 -6.03 6.96
N TYR A 394 14.89 -5.51 6.52
CA TYR A 394 14.73 -5.05 5.14
C TYR A 394 15.67 -3.89 4.83
N LYS A 395 15.67 -2.85 5.67
CA LYS A 395 16.56 -1.69 5.51
C LYS A 395 18.03 -2.09 5.61
N GLU A 396 18.39 -2.94 6.58
CA GLU A 396 19.76 -3.43 6.73
C GLU A 396 20.27 -4.07 5.43
N LEU A 397 19.52 -5.04 4.89
CA LEU A 397 19.87 -5.70 3.62
C LEU A 397 19.88 -4.69 2.46
N LYS A 398 18.92 -3.77 2.42
CA LYS A 398 18.84 -2.79 1.33
C LYS A 398 20.03 -1.83 1.34
N ILE A 399 20.50 -1.37 2.50
CA ILE A 399 21.64 -0.45 2.61
C ILE A 399 22.95 -1.08 2.11
N MET A 400 23.08 -2.41 2.18
CA MET A 400 24.28 -3.12 1.67
C MET A 400 24.54 -2.83 0.19
N GLN A 401 23.48 -2.70 -0.62
CA GLN A 401 23.56 -2.45 -2.07
C GLN A 401 24.43 -3.47 -2.84
N ASP A 402 24.59 -4.67 -2.27
CA ASP A 402 25.37 -5.77 -2.83
C ASP A 402 24.56 -7.06 -2.73
N ALA A 403 24.10 -7.56 -3.89
CA ALA A 403 23.24 -8.73 -3.93
C ALA A 403 23.96 -10.02 -3.50
N ASP A 404 25.26 -10.14 -3.76
CA ASP A 404 26.05 -11.32 -3.40
C ASP A 404 26.30 -11.36 -1.90
N GLN A 405 26.61 -10.21 -1.30
CA GLN A 405 26.74 -10.08 0.15
C GLN A 405 25.42 -10.36 0.87
N ILE A 406 24.30 -9.83 0.36
CA ILE A 406 22.96 -10.08 0.93
C ILE A 406 22.63 -11.58 0.90
N VAL A 407 22.87 -12.26 -0.22
CA VAL A 407 22.63 -13.71 -0.33
C VAL A 407 23.54 -14.51 0.61
N ALA A 408 24.81 -14.09 0.75
CA ALA A 408 25.73 -14.73 1.69
C ALA A 408 25.28 -14.55 3.15
N ASP A 409 24.84 -13.35 3.52
CA ASP A 409 24.36 -13.01 4.87
C ASP A 409 23.04 -13.74 5.20
N CYS A 410 22.20 -14.00 4.19
CA CYS A 410 20.95 -14.76 4.33
C CYS A 410 21.10 -16.28 4.16
N ARG A 411 22.33 -16.83 4.06
CA ARG A 411 22.56 -18.26 3.73
C ARG A 411 21.78 -19.23 4.62
N ASN A 412 21.79 -19.02 5.94
CA ASN A 412 21.10 -19.90 6.88
C ASN A 412 19.58 -19.97 6.61
N LEU A 413 18.96 -18.83 6.27
CA LEU A 413 17.53 -18.76 5.95
C LEU A 413 17.23 -19.32 4.55
N ILE A 414 18.14 -19.13 3.58
CA ILE A 414 18.05 -19.73 2.26
C ILE A 414 18.03 -21.26 2.37
N GLU A 415 18.96 -21.83 3.13
CA GLU A 415 19.03 -23.28 3.39
C GLU A 415 17.78 -23.77 4.13
N LYS A 416 17.40 -23.10 5.23
CA LYS A 416 16.22 -23.45 6.05
C LYS A 416 14.93 -23.50 5.23
N HIS A 417 14.73 -22.54 4.34
CA HIS A 417 13.52 -22.44 3.53
C HIS A 417 13.64 -23.14 2.18
N SER A 418 14.76 -23.83 1.93
CA SER A 418 15.05 -24.50 0.65
C SER A 418 14.86 -23.57 -0.56
N LEU A 419 15.34 -22.33 -0.43
CA LEU A 419 15.35 -21.38 -1.53
C LEU A 419 16.53 -21.68 -2.46
N ASP A 420 16.30 -21.55 -3.76
CA ASP A 420 17.41 -21.56 -4.72
C ASP A 420 18.24 -20.27 -4.58
N PRO A 421 19.56 -20.33 -4.33
CA PRO A 421 20.38 -19.14 -4.11
C PRO A 421 20.45 -18.20 -5.31
N SER A 422 20.46 -18.74 -6.54
CA SER A 422 20.51 -17.92 -7.76
C SER A 422 19.21 -17.13 -7.95
N ASN A 423 18.08 -17.79 -7.71
CA ASN A 423 16.76 -17.18 -7.70
C ASN A 423 16.62 -16.14 -6.58
N ALA A 424 17.15 -16.42 -5.39
CA ALA A 424 17.15 -15.47 -4.28
C ALA A 424 17.92 -14.19 -4.65
N ARG A 425 19.09 -14.35 -5.29
CA ARG A 425 19.90 -13.25 -5.81
C ARG A 425 19.14 -12.41 -6.83
N ASP A 426 18.46 -13.04 -7.79
CA ASP A 426 17.68 -12.33 -8.81
C ASP A 426 16.54 -11.51 -8.20
N VAL A 427 15.86 -12.06 -7.19
CA VAL A 427 14.84 -11.31 -6.44
C VAL A 427 15.45 -10.14 -5.67
N VAL A 428 16.61 -10.33 -5.04
CA VAL A 428 17.32 -9.24 -4.36
C VAL A 428 17.62 -8.10 -5.35
N ILE A 429 18.15 -8.41 -6.53
CA ILE A 429 18.44 -7.40 -7.56
C ILE A 429 17.17 -6.71 -8.03
N LYS A 430 16.16 -7.48 -8.48
CA LYS A 430 14.96 -6.92 -9.13
C LYS A 430 14.02 -6.22 -8.15
N VAL A 431 13.89 -6.74 -6.93
CA VAL A 431 12.81 -6.35 -5.99
C VAL A 431 13.33 -5.60 -4.77
N LEU A 432 14.46 -5.98 -4.17
CA LEU A 432 15.00 -5.27 -3.01
C LEU A 432 15.79 -4.03 -3.44
N LEU A 433 16.79 -4.23 -4.30
CA LEU A 433 17.68 -3.17 -4.78
C LEU A 433 17.06 -2.36 -5.93
N GLY A 434 16.24 -3.00 -6.76
CA GLY A 434 15.54 -2.34 -7.87
C GLY A 434 14.41 -1.39 -7.46
N ASP A 435 13.90 -1.50 -6.23
CA ASP A 435 12.85 -0.60 -5.67
C ASP A 435 13.49 0.73 -5.21
N GLN A 436 14.26 1.39 -6.09
CA GLN A 436 15.07 2.57 -5.79
C GLN A 436 14.85 3.68 -6.84
N PRO A 437 13.72 4.40 -6.81
CA PRO A 437 13.36 5.36 -7.85
C PRO A 437 14.33 6.55 -7.95
N LEU A 438 14.71 7.11 -6.79
CA LEU A 438 15.79 8.08 -6.69
C LEU A 438 17.11 7.34 -6.44
N PRO A 439 18.12 7.46 -7.32
CA PRO A 439 19.41 6.83 -7.12
C PRO A 439 20.12 7.32 -5.85
N LEU A 440 20.88 6.43 -5.23
CA LEU A 440 21.80 6.79 -4.16
C LEU A 440 23.00 7.58 -4.70
N LYS A 441 23.64 8.40 -3.86
CA LYS A 441 24.86 9.15 -4.19
C LYS A 441 26.01 8.17 -4.44
N ALA A 442 26.81 8.39 -5.48
CA ALA A 442 27.95 7.53 -5.81
C ALA A 442 29.10 7.70 -4.79
N GLY A 443 29.75 6.59 -4.41
CA GLY A 443 30.99 6.60 -3.61
C GLY A 443 30.83 6.57 -2.08
N THR A 444 29.61 6.64 -1.55
CA THR A 444 29.33 6.44 -0.11
C THR A 444 29.08 4.96 0.16
N LEU A 445 30.11 4.22 0.58
CA LEU A 445 29.90 2.96 1.32
C LEU A 445 29.50 3.32 2.76
N PRO A 446 28.61 2.54 3.41
CA PRO A 446 28.23 2.82 4.79
C PRO A 446 29.46 2.77 5.69
N VAL A 447 29.75 3.88 6.37
CA VAL A 447 30.66 3.87 7.52
C VAL A 447 29.95 3.07 8.61
N GLN A 448 30.54 1.96 9.06
CA GLN A 448 30.04 1.20 10.21
C GLN A 448 29.93 2.14 11.42
N ARG A 449 28.73 2.64 11.72
CA ARG A 449 28.44 3.29 12.99
C ARG A 449 28.25 2.17 14.01
N ALA A 450 29.30 1.89 14.77
CA ALA A 450 29.22 1.00 15.92
C ALA A 450 28.23 1.60 16.95
N GLY A 451 27.03 1.03 17.04
CA GLY A 451 26.13 1.24 18.18
C GLY A 451 26.64 0.47 19.39
N PRO A 452 26.35 0.92 20.63
CA PRO A 452 26.83 0.26 21.83
C PRO A 452 26.19 -1.13 21.96
N LEU A 453 27.04 -2.13 22.15
CA LEU A 453 26.64 -3.49 22.53
C LEU A 453 25.74 -3.44 23.76
N ALA A 454 24.54 -4.00 23.66
CA ALA A 454 23.68 -4.22 24.81
C ALA A 454 24.39 -5.16 25.81
N PRO A 455 24.37 -4.87 27.12
CA PRO A 455 24.89 -5.81 28.10
C PRO A 455 23.98 -7.04 28.19
N SER A 456 24.65 -8.19 28.30
CA SER A 456 24.15 -9.57 28.39
C SER A 456 23.11 -9.83 29.48
#